data_AF-A0A7W0J6P6-F1
#
_entry.id   AF-A0A7W0J6P6-F1
#
_cell.length_a   1.000
_cell.length_b   1.000
_cell.length_c   1.000
_cell.angle_alpha   90.00
_cell.angle_beta   90.00
_cell.angle_gamma   90.00
#
_symmetry.space_group_name_H-M   'P 1'
#
loop_
_entity.id
_entity.type
_entity.pdbx_description
1 polymer ?
#
loop_
_entity_poly.entity_id
_entity_poly.type
_entity_poly.pdbx_seq_one_letter_code
_entity_poly.pdbx_strand_id
1 'polypeptide(L)'
;MSANKYPEAHKLILFVEKVPFSAEEKSRLIQLLQTDGMTDENTSAVHQALAALPKETFKDDWQHAKFMMDLATILKQWQLVAGSKNFKHSR
;
A
#
# COMPACT_ATOMS: atom_id res chain seq x y z
N MET A 1 -0.75 16.73 -14.13
CA MET A 1 -1.39 15.69 -13.31
C MET A 1 -1.44 14.42 -14.14
N SER A 2 -0.41 13.57 -14.04
CA SER A 2 -0.36 12.31 -14.78
C SER A 2 -1.58 11.47 -14.40
N ALA A 3 -2.36 11.07 -15.39
CA ALA A 3 -3.43 10.11 -15.19
C ALA A 3 -2.81 8.87 -14.56
N ASN A 4 -3.20 8.55 -13.32
CA ASN A 4 -2.65 7.43 -12.57
C ASN A 4 -2.96 6.16 -13.35
N LYS A 5 -1.93 5.52 -13.93
CA LYS A 5 -2.08 4.35 -14.81
C LYS A 5 -2.82 3.20 -14.11
N TYR A 6 -2.76 3.17 -12.78
CA TYR A 6 -3.43 2.22 -11.92
C TYR A 6 -4.27 2.94 -10.87
N PRO A 7 -5.58 3.16 -11.12
CA PRO A 7 -6.46 3.84 -10.15
C PRO A 7 -6.59 3.04 -8.85
N GLU A 8 -6.43 1.71 -8.90
CA GLU A 8 -6.41 0.83 -7.72
C GLU A 8 -5.21 1.09 -6.80
N ALA A 9 -4.04 1.47 -7.34
CA ALA A 9 -2.84 1.81 -6.58
C ALA A 9 -2.94 3.17 -5.88
N HIS A 10 -3.87 4.04 -6.29
CA HIS A 10 -3.98 5.39 -5.74
C HIS A 10 -4.25 5.41 -4.24
N LYS A 11 -5.07 4.48 -3.72
CA LYS A 11 -5.33 4.37 -2.28
C LYS A 11 -4.06 4.03 -1.50
N LEU A 12 -3.22 3.14 -2.04
CA LEU A 12 -1.96 2.75 -1.40
C LEU A 12 -0.91 3.87 -1.49
N ILE A 13 -0.87 4.62 -2.60
CA ILE A 13 -0.03 5.82 -2.74
C ILE A 13 -0.38 6.86 -1.68
N LEU A 14 -1.67 7.18 -1.51
CA LEU A 14 -2.14 8.11 -0.47
C LEU A 14 -1.83 7.60 0.95
N PHE A 15 -1.81 6.28 1.13
CA PHE A 15 -1.38 5.68 2.40
C PHE A 15 0.11 5.91 2.66
N VAL A 16 0.97 5.63 1.67
CA VAL A 16 2.43 5.84 1.75
C VAL A 16 2.76 7.31 2.05
N GLU A 17 2.01 8.27 1.49
CA GLU A 17 2.18 9.69 1.79
C GLU A 17 1.92 10.03 3.27
N LYS A 18 0.94 9.37 3.90
CA LYS A 18 0.50 9.61 5.28
C LYS A 18 1.40 8.96 6.33
N VAL A 19 1.99 7.81 6.02
CA VAL A 19 2.90 7.11 6.94
C VAL A 19 4.18 7.95 7.13
N PRO A 20 4.78 7.97 8.33
CA PRO A 20 6.04 8.68 8.60
C PRO A 20 7.28 7.99 7.99
N PHE A 21 7.20 7.56 6.74
CA PHE A 21 8.37 7.10 5.98
C PHE A 21 9.36 8.25 5.73
N SER A 22 10.63 7.89 5.52
CA SER A 22 11.62 8.85 5.02
C SER A 22 11.23 9.38 3.64
N ALA A 23 11.69 10.59 3.28
CA ALA A 23 11.35 11.19 1.98
C ALA A 23 11.83 10.34 0.78
N GLU A 24 12.97 9.65 0.94
CA GLU A 24 13.53 8.75 -0.05
C GLU A 24 12.65 7.50 -0.22
N GLU A 25 12.23 6.87 0.88
CA GLU A 25 11.35 5.71 0.84
C GLU A 25 9.97 6.04 0.29
N LYS A 26 9.39 7.19 0.66
CA LYS A 26 8.12 7.66 0.08
C LYS A 26 8.22 7.75 -1.44
N SER A 27 9.26 8.43 -1.92
CA SER A 27 9.46 8.62 -3.37
C SER A 27 9.64 7.29 -4.08
N ARG A 28 10.44 6.38 -3.52
CA ARG A 28 10.67 5.03 -4.07
C ARG A 28 9.39 4.21 -4.13
N LEU A 29 8.64 4.14 -3.04
CA LEU A 29 7.40 3.34 -2.97
C LEU A 29 6.32 3.93 -3.88
N ILE A 30 6.17 5.26 -3.95
CA ILE A 30 5.21 5.91 -4.84
C ILE A 30 5.56 5.64 -6.30
N GLN A 31 6.83 5.77 -6.70
CA GLN A 31 7.26 5.49 -8.07
C GLN A 31 7.03 4.03 -8.45
N LEU A 32 7.33 3.10 -7.54
CA LEU A 32 7.11 1.67 -7.73
C LEU A 32 5.61 1.37 -7.94
N LEU A 33 4.73 1.96 -7.12
CA LEU A 33 3.28 1.81 -7.26
C LEU A 33 2.70 2.50 -8.51
N GLN A 34 3.31 3.59 -8.98
CA GLN A 34 2.89 4.27 -10.21
C GLN A 34 3.32 3.51 -11.48
N THR A 35 4.48 2.86 -11.44
CA THR A 35 5.06 2.15 -12.60
C THR A 35 4.43 0.77 -12.79
N ASP A 36 4.32 0.01 -11.70
CA ASP A 36 3.97 -1.41 -11.73
C ASP A 36 2.59 -1.71 -11.14
N GLY A 37 1.96 -0.72 -10.49
CA GLY A 37 0.64 -0.88 -9.88
C GLY A 37 0.66 -1.67 -8.57
N MET A 38 -0.50 -2.20 -8.17
CA MET A 38 -0.60 -3.10 -7.01
C MET A 38 -0.35 -4.54 -7.46
N THR A 39 0.80 -5.07 -7.05
CA THR A 39 1.19 -6.49 -7.19
C THR A 39 1.52 -7.06 -5.80
N ASP A 40 1.57 -8.38 -5.66
CA ASP A 40 1.94 -9.02 -4.39
C ASP A 40 3.34 -8.60 -3.93
N GLU A 41 4.27 -8.43 -4.87
CA GLU A 41 5.64 -7.96 -4.61
C GLU A 41 5.65 -6.53 -4.08
N ASN A 42 4.94 -5.62 -4.75
CA ASN A 42 4.89 -4.21 -4.40
C ASN A 42 4.18 -3.99 -3.05
N THR A 43 3.10 -4.73 -2.82
CA THR A 43 2.35 -4.65 -1.56
C THR A 43 3.13 -5.23 -0.39
N SER A 44 3.85 -6.33 -0.61
CA SER A 44 4.79 -6.89 0.36
C SER A 44 5.92 -5.90 0.69
N ALA A 45 6.46 -5.20 -0.31
CA ALA A 45 7.49 -4.18 -0.10
C ALA A 45 7.00 -3.03 0.81
N VAL A 46 5.77 -2.55 0.60
CA VAL A 46 5.17 -1.51 1.47
C VAL A 46 4.94 -2.04 2.89
N HIS A 47 4.48 -3.29 3.04
CA HIS A 47 4.30 -3.92 4.35
C HIS A 47 5.64 -4.07 5.09
N GLN A 48 6.68 -4.55 4.41
CA GLN A 48 8.02 -4.69 4.99
C GLN A 48 8.60 -3.33 5.40
N ALA A 49 8.46 -2.31 4.54
CA ALA A 49 8.89 -0.96 4.87
C ALA A 49 8.17 -0.43 6.13
N LEU A 50 6.85 -0.63 6.23
CA LEU A 50 6.08 -0.22 7.40
C LEU A 50 6.52 -0.95 8.67
N ALA A 51 6.78 -2.26 8.59
CA ALA A 51 7.23 -3.07 9.72
C ALA A 51 8.68 -2.77 10.14
N ALA A 52 9.51 -2.29 9.21
CA ALA A 52 10.90 -1.91 9.47
C ALA A 52 11.03 -0.54 10.15
N LEU A 53 9.98 0.29 10.14
CA LEU A 53 10.01 1.59 10.79
C LEU A 53 10.22 1.45 12.31
N PRO A 54 11.18 2.20 12.89
CA PRO A 54 11.38 2.17 14.33
C PRO A 54 10.17 2.77 15.04
N LYS A 55 9.80 2.19 16.19
CA LYS A 55 8.63 2.61 16.97
C LYS A 55 8.62 4.10 17.34
N GLU A 56 9.81 4.69 17.47
CA GLU A 56 10.03 6.11 17.77
C GLU A 56 9.55 7.07 16.67
N THR A 57 9.39 6.58 15.43
CA THR A 57 8.82 7.39 14.33
C THR A 57 7.32 7.56 14.45
N PHE A 58 6.66 6.72 15.24
CA PHE A 58 5.24 6.84 15.54
C PHE A 58 5.04 7.62 16.84
N LYS A 59 3.95 8.37 16.91
CA LYS A 59 3.57 9.13 18.09
C LYS A 59 3.30 8.21 19.29
N ASP A 60 2.70 7.05 19.03
CA ASP A 60 2.34 6.02 20.01
C ASP A 60 2.18 4.65 19.33
N ASP A 61 2.16 3.59 20.13
CA ASP A 61 1.93 2.22 19.66
C ASP A 61 0.57 2.09 18.94
N TRP A 62 -0.40 2.93 19.29
CA TRP A 62 -1.72 2.92 18.66
C TRP A 62 -1.66 3.49 17.24
N GLN A 63 -0.88 4.54 16.98
CA GLN A 63 -0.68 5.02 15.63
C GLN A 63 -0.02 3.96 14.74
N HIS A 64 0.96 3.22 15.25
CA HIS A 64 1.59 2.13 14.52
C HIS A 64 0.59 1.02 14.18
N ALA A 65 -0.16 0.53 15.17
CA ALA A 65 -1.17 -0.51 14.94
C ALA A 65 -2.30 -0.04 14.01
N LYS A 66 -2.69 1.23 14.06
CA LYS A 66 -3.63 1.83 13.12
C LYS A 66 -3.11 1.75 11.68
N PHE A 67 -1.86 2.16 11.43
CA PHE A 67 -1.29 2.07 10.08
C PHE A 67 -1.21 0.64 9.56
N MET A 68 -0.87 -0.32 10.43
CA MET A 68 -0.88 -1.74 10.07
C MET A 68 -2.28 -2.25 9.70
N MET A 69 -3.31 -1.86 10.47
CA MET A 69 -4.71 -2.21 10.18
C MET A 69 -5.22 -1.55 8.88
N ASP A 70 -4.90 -0.27 8.68
CA ASP A 70 -5.28 0.48 7.48
C ASP A 70 -4.65 -0.17 6.23
N LEU A 71 -3.36 -0.52 6.29
CA LEU A 71 -2.67 -1.24 5.22
C LEU A 71 -3.33 -2.60 4.96
N ALA A 72 -3.55 -3.41 5.99
CA ALA A 72 -4.18 -4.72 5.84
C ALA A 72 -5.58 -4.63 5.20
N THR A 73 -6.34 -3.57 5.52
CA THR A 73 -7.66 -3.31 4.94
C THR A 73 -7.56 -2.98 3.46
N ILE A 74 -6.63 -2.11 3.07
CA ILE A 74 -6.38 -1.77 1.66
C ILE A 74 -5.98 -3.01 0.87
N LEU A 75 -5.06 -3.82 1.40
CA LEU A 75 -4.61 -5.05 0.74
C LEU A 75 -5.73 -6.07 0.57
N LYS A 76 -6.54 -6.31 1.61
CA LYS A 76 -7.71 -7.21 1.50
C LYS A 76 -8.72 -6.73 0.46
N GLN A 77 -9.02 -5.43 0.43
CA GLN A 77 -9.92 -4.87 -0.59
C GLN A 77 -9.38 -5.10 -2.00
N TRP A 78 -8.09 -4.85 -2.21
CA TRP A 78 -7.45 -5.10 -3.49
C TRP A 78 -7.45 -6.59 -3.85
N GLN A 79 -7.08 -7.49 -2.93
CA GLN A 79 -7.08 -8.94 -3.16
C GLN A 79 -8.47 -9.48 -3.50
N LEU A 80 -9.53 -8.97 -2.86
CA LEU A 80 -10.90 -9.34 -3.20
C LEU A 80 -11.26 -8.90 -4.63
N VAL A 81 -10.90 -7.68 -5.01
CA VAL A 81 -11.13 -7.17 -6.37
C VAL A 81 -10.32 -7.96 -7.39
N ALA A 82 -9.04 -8.21 -7.13
CA ALA A 82 -8.17 -8.99 -8.01
C ALA A 82 -8.65 -10.45 -8.14
N GLY A 83 -9.00 -11.09 -7.02
CA GLY A 83 -9.54 -12.45 -7.00
C GLY A 83 -10.89 -12.56 -7.72
N SER A 84 -11.76 -11.56 -7.59
CA SER A 84 -13.05 -11.53 -8.30
C SER A 84 -12.88 -11.48 -9.82
N LYS A 85 -11.84 -10.82 -10.34
CA LYS A 85 -11.52 -10.80 -11.79
C LYS A 85 -11.12 -12.19 -12.31
N ASN A 86 -10.52 -13.03 -11.45
CA ASN A 86 -10.10 -14.40 -11.78
C ASN A 86 -11.21 -15.44 -11.57
N PHE A 87 -12.28 -15.08 -10.86
CA PHE A 87 -13.48 -15.90 -10.73
C PHE A 87 -14.32 -15.80 -12.01
N LYS A 88 -13.88 -16.48 -13.07
CA LYS A 88 -14.70 -16.68 -14.27
C LYS A 88 -16.02 -17.32 -13.84
N HIS A 89 -17.11 -16.65 -14.17
CA HIS A 89 -18.48 -17.14 -14.05
C HIS A 89 -18.61 -18.42 -14.88
N SER A 90 -18.39 -19.59 -14.28
CA SER A 90 -18.81 -20.84 -14.91
C SER A 90 -20.33 -20.90 -14.78
N ARG A 91 -21.02 -20.39 -15.79
CA ARG A 91 -22.40 -20.77 -16.05
C ARG A 91 -22.43 -21.92 -17.03
#